data_AF-A0A261C5D8-F1
#
_entry.id   AF-A0A261C5D8-F1
#
_cell.length_a   1.000
_cell.length_b   1.000
_cell.length_c   1.000
_cell.angle_alpha   90.00
_cell.angle_beta   90.00
_cell.angle_gamma   90.00
#
_symmetry.space_group_name_H-M   'P 1'
#
loop_
_entity.id
_entity.type
_entity.pdbx_description
1 polymer ?
#
loop_
_entity_poly.entity_id
_entity_poly.type
_entity_poly.pdbx_seq_one_letter_code
_entity_poly.pdbx_strand_id
1 'polypeptide(L)'
;MTVFNDMQKEYPNSALIFLGISIGATAVLDITGVFTNCWISDAQNCTGIVPFDSSEPVWLAATSWMLFISVVVMVVVIALYFVIVIEVLKRGYHITIRKPLLFVRLLAVLYAFLIVISIIVFLANVGNYNYVDSLYSDQ
;
A
#
# COMPACT_ATOMS: atom_id res chain seq x y z
N MET A 1 -1.86 29.33 10.27
CA MET A 1 -1.32 28.43 11.31
C MET A 1 -2.10 28.47 12.62
N THR A 2 -2.98 29.46 12.83
CA THR A 2 -3.84 29.60 14.02
C THR A 2 -5.07 28.67 14.00
N VAL A 3 -5.69 28.47 12.83
CA VAL A 3 -6.87 27.59 12.66
C VAL A 3 -6.60 26.13 13.04
N PHE A 4 -5.41 25.61 12.73
CA PHE A 4 -5.04 24.22 13.06
C PHE A 4 -4.87 24.02 14.57
N ASN A 5 -4.38 25.04 15.28
CA ASN A 5 -4.20 24.99 16.73
C ASN A 5 -5.52 25.13 17.50
N ASP A 6 -6.48 25.92 17.01
CA ASP A 6 -7.82 25.99 17.61
C ASP A 6 -8.61 24.69 17.41
N MET A 7 -8.52 24.07 16.23
CA MET A 7 -9.13 22.76 15.97
C MET A 7 -8.58 21.64 16.86
N GLN A 8 -7.29 21.71 17.23
CA GLN A 8 -6.67 20.76 18.16
C GLN A 8 -7.17 20.92 19.60
N LYS A 9 -7.59 22.13 19.99
CA LYS A 9 -8.07 22.46 21.34
C LYS A 9 -9.53 22.05 21.55
N GLU A 10 -10.30 22.04 20.47
CA GLU A 10 -11.73 21.68 20.48
C GLU A 10 -11.96 20.17 20.25
N TYR A 11 -11.04 19.48 19.56
CA TYR A 11 -11.08 18.03 19.33
C TYR A 11 -9.72 17.37 19.59
N PRO A 12 -9.43 16.93 20.83
CA PRO A 12 -8.11 16.38 21.22
C PRO A 12 -7.72 15.10 20.44
N ASN A 13 -8.71 14.43 19.83
CA ASN A 13 -8.51 13.19 19.07
C ASN A 13 -8.60 13.37 17.54
N SER A 14 -8.71 14.61 17.04
CA SER A 14 -8.87 14.91 15.61
C SER A 14 -7.78 14.28 14.74
N ALA A 15 -6.51 14.40 15.16
CA ALA A 15 -5.38 13.80 14.46
C ALA A 15 -5.47 12.27 14.34
N LEU A 16 -5.99 11.61 15.38
CA LEU A 16 -6.18 10.15 15.42
C LEU A 16 -7.30 9.70 14.47
N ILE A 17 -8.34 10.52 14.35
CA ILE A 17 -9.46 10.30 13.42
C ILE A 17 -8.98 10.46 11.97
N PHE A 18 -8.27 11.55 11.66
CA PHE A 18 -7.69 11.75 10.33
C PHE A 18 -6.74 10.62 9.93
N LEU A 19 -5.91 10.16 10.87
CA LEU A 19 -4.99 9.05 10.65
C LEU A 19 -5.75 7.75 10.35
N GLY A 20 -6.81 7.45 11.10
CA GLY A 20 -7.67 6.29 10.84
C GLY A 20 -8.34 6.33 9.47
N ILE A 21 -8.91 7.48 9.10
CA ILE A 21 -9.53 7.68 7.78
C ILE A 21 -8.50 7.49 6.67
N SER A 22 -7.29 8.05 6.82
CA SER A 22 -6.24 7.88 5.82
C SER A 22 -5.81 6.42 5.66
N ILE A 23 -5.61 5.69 6.75
CA ILE A 23 -5.24 4.26 6.70
C ILE A 23 -6.36 3.46 6.02
N GLY A 24 -7.61 3.70 6.39
CA GLY A 24 -8.76 3.02 5.78
C GLY A 24 -8.89 3.29 4.29
N ALA A 25 -8.78 4.55 3.87
CA ALA A 25 -8.84 4.94 2.47
C ALA A 25 -7.69 4.30 1.66
N THR A 26 -6.46 4.36 2.18
CA THR A 26 -5.31 3.73 1.53
C THR A 26 -5.46 2.22 1.46
N ALA A 27 -6.04 1.56 2.47
CA ALA A 27 -6.21 0.11 2.45
C ALA A 27 -7.21 -0.34 1.38
N VAL A 28 -8.31 0.40 1.20
CA VAL A 28 -9.27 0.12 0.12
C VAL A 28 -8.61 0.30 -1.25
N LEU A 29 -7.85 1.38 -1.44
CA LEU A 29 -7.12 1.64 -2.69
C LEU A 29 -6.05 0.57 -2.96
N ASP A 30 -5.34 0.12 -1.94
CA ASP A 30 -4.30 -0.92 -2.06
C ASP A 30 -4.91 -2.26 -2.44
N ILE A 31 -5.94 -2.72 -1.71
CA ILE A 31 -6.63 -3.99 -2.02
C ILE A 31 -7.22 -3.96 -3.43
N THR A 32 -7.93 -2.88 -3.77
CA THR A 32 -8.56 -2.77 -5.10
C THR A 32 -7.52 -2.66 -6.22
N GLY A 33 -6.40 -1.97 -5.98
CA GLY A 33 -5.30 -1.85 -6.94
C GLY A 33 -4.50 -3.14 -7.10
N VAL A 34 -4.18 -3.84 -6.03
CA VAL A 34 -3.38 -5.08 -6.07
C VAL A 34 -4.16 -6.24 -6.69
N PHE A 35 -5.43 -6.41 -6.32
CA PHE A 35 -6.28 -7.50 -6.81
C PHE A 35 -7.12 -7.13 -8.04
N THR A 36 -6.82 -6.01 -8.71
CA THR A 36 -7.45 -5.72 -10.00
C THR A 36 -7.02 -6.74 -11.04
N ASN A 37 -7.96 -7.18 -11.87
CA ASN A 37 -7.69 -8.12 -12.95
C ASN A 37 -7.14 -7.42 -14.21
N CYS A 38 -6.99 -6.10 -14.23
CA CYS A 38 -6.55 -5.33 -15.40
C CYS A 38 -5.21 -4.60 -15.12
N TRP A 39 -4.18 -5.34 -14.73
CA TRP A 39 -2.82 -4.77 -14.66
C TRP A 39 -2.15 -4.73 -16.03
N ILE A 40 -2.32 -5.80 -16.81
CA ILE A 40 -1.90 -5.90 -18.20
C ILE A 40 -3.17 -6.03 -19.03
N SER A 41 -3.32 -5.15 -20.02
CA SER A 41 -4.46 -5.17 -20.95
C SER A 41 -3.92 -5.33 -22.36
N ASP A 42 -4.30 -6.42 -23.01
CA ASP A 42 -4.05 -6.64 -24.42
C ASP A 42 -5.38 -6.78 -25.16
N ALA A 43 -5.80 -5.69 -25.82
CA ALA A 43 -7.01 -5.44 -26.62
C ALA A 43 -8.37 -6.02 -26.12
N GLN A 44 -8.45 -7.34 -25.91
CA GLN A 44 -9.64 -8.07 -25.46
C GLN A 44 -9.46 -8.79 -24.11
N ASN A 45 -8.23 -8.96 -23.62
CA ASN A 45 -7.92 -9.68 -22.39
C ASN A 45 -7.27 -8.76 -21.34
N CYS A 46 -7.77 -8.88 -20.11
CA CYS A 46 -7.20 -8.25 -18.93
C CYS A 46 -6.62 -9.33 -18.03
N THR A 47 -5.36 -9.17 -17.64
CA THR A 47 -4.68 -10.09 -16.72
C THR A 47 -4.23 -9.33 -15.46
N GLY A 48 -4.56 -9.92 -14.30
CA GLY A 48 -4.09 -9.46 -12.99
C GLY A 48 -2.75 -10.09 -12.65
N ILE A 49 -1.96 -9.46 -11.78
CA ILE A 49 -0.65 -9.96 -11.36
C ILE A 49 -0.73 -10.80 -10.08
N VAL A 50 -1.78 -10.60 -9.28
CA VAL A 50 -2.01 -11.30 -8.01
C VAL A 50 -3.36 -12.03 -8.09
N PRO A 51 -3.44 -13.35 -7.82
CA PRO A 51 -2.34 -14.23 -7.42
C PRO A 51 -1.39 -14.57 -8.58
N PHE A 52 -0.11 -14.74 -8.25
CA PHE A 52 0.93 -15.10 -9.22
C PHE A 52 0.67 -16.47 -9.88
N ASP A 53 0.80 -16.54 -11.20
CA ASP A 53 0.87 -17.79 -11.95
C ASP A 53 2.33 -18.17 -12.23
N SER A 54 2.71 -19.40 -11.84
CA SER A 54 4.07 -19.94 -12.00
C SER A 54 4.58 -20.02 -13.44
N SER A 55 3.71 -19.92 -14.45
CA SER A 55 4.12 -19.85 -15.86
C SER A 55 4.61 -18.48 -16.31
N GLU A 56 4.44 -17.43 -15.49
CA GLU A 56 4.82 -16.06 -15.82
C GLU A 56 6.30 -15.76 -15.59
N PRO A 57 6.87 -14.75 -16.27
CA PRO A 57 8.27 -14.38 -16.11
C PRO A 57 8.63 -13.94 -14.67
N VAL A 58 9.89 -14.17 -14.30
CA VAL A 58 10.42 -13.93 -12.94
C VAL A 58 10.18 -12.51 -12.43
N TRP A 59 10.18 -11.51 -13.31
CA TRP A 59 9.93 -10.11 -12.92
C TRP A 59 8.46 -9.89 -12.52
N LEU A 60 7.50 -10.55 -13.19
CA LEU A 60 6.08 -10.52 -12.78
C LEU A 60 5.91 -11.20 -11.42
N ALA A 61 6.60 -12.31 -11.20
CA ALA A 61 6.64 -12.96 -9.89
C ALA A 61 7.11 -11.98 -8.80
N ALA A 62 8.25 -11.31 -9.01
CA ALA A 62 8.80 -10.38 -8.05
C ALA A 62 7.84 -9.21 -7.74
N THR A 63 7.23 -8.61 -8.77
CA THR A 63 6.20 -7.57 -8.65
C THR A 63 5.00 -8.09 -7.85
N SER A 64 4.48 -9.27 -8.18
CA SER A 64 3.35 -9.92 -7.50
C SER A 64 3.62 -10.14 -6.01
N TRP A 65 4.78 -10.70 -5.68
CA TRP A 65 5.18 -10.93 -4.28
C TRP A 65 5.34 -9.63 -3.50
N MET A 66 5.93 -8.58 -4.09
CA MET A 66 6.09 -7.29 -3.40
C MET A 66 4.74 -6.62 -3.11
N LEU A 67 3.79 -6.69 -4.05
CA LEU A 67 2.43 -6.16 -3.87
C LEU A 67 1.62 -6.99 -2.87
N PHE A 68 1.75 -8.32 -2.90
CA PHE A 68 1.10 -9.16 -1.89
C PHE A 68 1.64 -8.86 -0.48
N ILE A 69 2.95 -8.70 -0.33
CA ILE A 69 3.57 -8.31 0.93
C ILE A 69 3.14 -6.90 1.36
N SER A 70 2.94 -5.95 0.43
CA SER A 70 2.43 -4.61 0.80
C SER A 70 1.03 -4.67 1.42
N VAL A 71 0.14 -5.51 0.90
CA VAL A 71 -1.19 -5.75 1.50
C VAL A 71 -1.05 -6.32 2.92
N VAL A 72 -0.15 -7.29 3.12
CA VAL A 72 0.08 -7.87 4.45
C VAL A 72 0.62 -6.82 5.43
N VAL A 73 1.57 -5.97 4.99
CA VAL A 73 2.08 -4.85 5.81
C VAL A 73 0.94 -3.88 6.15
N MET A 74 0.03 -3.61 5.21
CA MET A 74 -1.12 -2.75 5.44
C MET A 74 -2.06 -3.30 6.52
N VAL A 75 -2.32 -4.62 6.51
CA VAL A 75 -3.10 -5.30 7.57
C VAL A 75 -2.43 -5.13 8.94
N VAL A 76 -1.10 -5.23 9.01
CA VAL A 76 -0.35 -4.99 10.26
C VAL A 76 -0.47 -3.53 10.72
N VAL A 77 -0.40 -2.56 9.80
CA VAL A 77 -0.61 -1.14 10.11
C VAL A 77 -2.01 -0.88 10.68
N ILE A 78 -3.05 -1.50 10.11
CA ILE A 78 -4.42 -1.42 10.62
C ILE A 78 -4.51 -2.00 12.03
N ALA A 79 -3.93 -3.17 12.28
CA ALA A 79 -3.93 -3.79 13.60
C ALA A 79 -3.24 -2.89 14.65
N LEU A 80 -2.09 -2.30 14.30
CA LEU A 80 -1.38 -1.36 15.17
C LEU A 80 -2.18 -0.07 15.40
N TYR A 81 -2.90 0.42 14.40
CA TYR A 81 -3.79 1.55 14.57
C TYR A 81 -4.83 1.29 15.67
N PHE A 82 -5.48 0.12 15.66
CA PHE A 82 -6.41 -0.26 16.73
C PHE A 82 -5.74 -0.32 18.10
N VAL A 83 -4.51 -0.85 18.19
CA VAL A 83 -3.73 -0.85 19.44
C VAL A 83 -3.51 0.57 19.95
N ILE A 84 -3.10 1.50 19.08
CA ILE A 84 -2.90 2.91 19.43
C ILE A 84 -4.21 3.55 19.91
N VAL A 85 -5.32 3.31 19.20
CA VAL A 85 -6.65 3.83 19.58
C VAL A 85 -7.04 3.33 20.97
N ILE A 86 -6.92 2.02 21.23
CA ILE A 86 -7.26 1.42 22.53
C ILE A 86 -6.38 2.00 23.64
N GLU A 87 -5.08 2.17 23.39
CA GLU A 87 -4.14 2.67 24.38
C GLU A 87 -4.42 4.14 24.73
N VAL A 88 -4.73 4.97 23.72
CA VAL A 88 -5.16 6.36 23.89
C VAL A 88 -6.49 6.45 24.65
N LEU A 89 -7.47 5.60 24.34
CA LEU A 89 -8.76 5.59 25.04
C LEU A 89 -8.63 5.14 26.51
N LYS A 90 -7.75 4.17 26.80
CA LYS A 90 -7.58 3.63 28.16
C LYS A 90 -6.71 4.50 29.07
N ARG A 91 -5.68 5.14 28.53
CA ARG A 91 -4.64 5.83 29.33
C ARG A 91 -4.46 7.31 28.98
N GLY A 92 -5.17 7.82 27.97
CA GLY A 92 -4.93 9.15 27.41
C GLY A 92 -3.63 9.22 26.60
N TYR A 93 -3.26 10.42 26.19
CA TYR A 93 -2.00 10.67 25.47
C TYR A 93 -0.82 10.59 26.45
N HIS A 94 -0.11 9.47 26.45
CA HIS A 94 1.08 9.25 27.29
C HIS A 94 2.33 9.00 26.44
N ILE A 95 3.54 9.20 27.01
CA ILE A 95 4.82 9.02 26.27
C ILE A 95 4.99 7.61 25.68
N THR A 96 4.27 6.63 26.21
CA THR A 96 4.26 5.23 25.78
C THR A 96 3.73 5.07 24.35
N ILE A 97 2.78 5.92 23.92
CA ILE A 97 2.21 5.88 22.55
C ILE A 97 3.24 6.27 21.47
N ARG A 98 4.37 6.87 21.87
CA ARG A 98 5.42 7.29 20.94
C ARG A 98 6.09 6.09 20.27
N LYS A 99 6.21 4.95 20.97
CA LYS A 99 6.81 3.73 20.43
C LYS A 99 5.96 3.09 19.31
N PRO A 100 4.66 2.79 19.51
CA PRO A 100 3.83 2.23 18.44
C PRO A 100 3.66 3.21 17.28
N LEU A 101 3.58 4.53 17.55
CA LEU A 101 3.52 5.54 16.48
C LEU A 101 4.79 5.54 15.61
N LEU A 102 5.98 5.40 16.22
CA LEU A 102 7.23 5.29 15.49
C LEU A 102 7.30 4.00 14.67
N PHE A 103 6.76 2.90 15.20
CA PHE A 103 6.68 1.64 14.46
C PHE A 103 5.73 1.73 13.26
N VAL A 104 4.56 2.35 13.42
CA VAL A 104 3.64 2.65 12.30
C VAL A 104 4.34 3.49 11.23
N ARG A 105 5.13 4.49 11.63
CA ARG A 105 5.91 5.30 10.68
C ARG A 105 6.92 4.46 9.89
N LEU A 106 7.65 3.56 10.55
CA LEU A 106 8.59 2.67 9.86
C LEU A 106 7.89 1.72 8.88
N LEU A 107 6.74 1.15 9.28
CA LEU A 107 5.94 0.29 8.41
C LEU A 107 5.36 1.05 7.22
N ALA A 108 4.91 2.30 7.42
CA ALA A 108 4.40 3.13 6.32
C ALA A 108 5.50 3.43 5.28
N VAL A 109 6.73 3.67 5.73
CA VAL A 109 7.88 3.86 4.85
C VAL A 109 8.22 2.56 4.10
N LEU A 110 8.24 1.42 4.80
CA LEU A 110 8.46 0.11 4.18
C LEU A 110 7.39 -0.20 3.12
N TYR A 111 6.11 0.04 3.45
CA TYR A 111 4.98 -0.12 2.54
C TYR A 111 5.15 0.73 1.28
N ALA A 112 5.52 2.00 1.42
CA ALA A 112 5.77 2.87 0.28
C ALA A 112 6.91 2.36 -0.60
N PHE A 113 8.01 1.89 0.01
CA PHE A 113 9.13 1.30 -0.75
C PHE A 113 8.72 0.04 -1.51
N LEU A 114 7.95 -0.86 -0.90
CA LEU A 114 7.48 -2.08 -1.56
C LEU A 114 6.66 -1.77 -2.82
N ILE A 115 5.72 -0.83 -2.72
CA ILE A 115 4.88 -0.42 -3.85
C ILE A 115 5.73 0.26 -4.93
N VAL A 116 6.57 1.23 -4.56
CA VAL A 116 7.38 1.98 -5.53
C VAL A 116 8.35 1.06 -6.27
N ILE A 117 9.05 0.18 -5.56
CA ILE A 117 9.96 -0.78 -6.19
C ILE A 117 9.19 -1.74 -7.10
N SER A 118 8.03 -2.24 -6.65
CA SER A 118 7.19 -3.13 -7.46
C SER A 118 6.75 -2.49 -8.78
N ILE A 119 6.30 -1.23 -8.72
CA ILE A 119 5.91 -0.45 -9.91
C ILE A 119 7.10 -0.19 -10.82
N ILE A 120 8.28 0.15 -10.28
CA ILE A 120 9.48 0.37 -11.08
C ILE A 120 9.88 -0.91 -11.81
N VAL A 121 9.90 -2.06 -11.12
CA VAL A 121 10.21 -3.35 -11.73
C VAL A 121 9.18 -3.71 -12.80
N PHE A 122 7.90 -3.49 -12.55
CA PHE A 122 6.84 -3.73 -13.51
C PHE A 122 7.01 -2.87 -14.78
N LEU A 123 7.12 -1.54 -14.62
CA LEU A 123 7.22 -0.60 -15.73
C LEU A 123 8.49 -0.80 -16.58
N ALA A 124 9.62 -1.09 -15.94
CA ALA A 124 10.88 -1.32 -16.65
C ALA A 124 10.85 -2.56 -17.55
N ASN A 125 10.06 -3.58 -17.19
CA ASN A 125 10.00 -4.84 -17.93
C ASN A 125 8.81 -4.89 -18.90
N VAL A 126 7.64 -4.35 -18.55
CA VAL A 126 6.45 -4.38 -19.41
C VAL A 126 6.65 -3.61 -20.71
N GLY A 127 7.34 -2.46 -20.66
CA GLY A 127 7.64 -1.68 -21.86
C GLY A 127 8.57 -2.41 -22.83
N ASN A 128 9.49 -3.22 -22.29
CA ASN A 128 10.43 -4.00 -23.09
C ASN A 128 9.78 -5.29 -23.62
N TYR A 129 8.86 -5.88 -22.85
CA TYR A 129 8.10 -7.06 -23.25
C TYR A 129 7.21 -6.79 -24.48
N ASN A 130 6.42 -5.72 -24.44
CA ASN A 130 5.53 -5.36 -25.56
C ASN A 130 6.30 -5.04 -26.85
N TYR A 131 7.51 -4.49 -26.73
CA TYR A 131 8.38 -4.22 -27.87
C TYR A 131 8.90 -5.51 -28.52
N VAL A 132 9.38 -6.47 -27.72
CA VAL A 132 9.90 -7.74 -28.22
C VAL A 132 8.79 -8.59 -28.85
N ASP A 133 7.60 -8.61 -28.24
CA ASP A 133 6.45 -9.37 -28.76
C ASP A 133 5.95 -8.81 -30.11
N SER A 134 5.92 -7.47 -30.24
CA SER A 134 5.58 -6.81 -31.53
C SER A 134 6.58 -7.14 -32.64
N LEU A 135 7.85 -7.34 -32.31
CA LEU A 135 8.89 -7.64 -33.30
C LEU A 135 8.83 -9.09 -33.81
N TYR A 136 8.28 -10.01 -32.99
CA TYR A 136 8.09 -11.42 -33.35
C TYR A 136 6.73 -11.71 -33.97
N SER A 137 5.71 -10.89 -33.70
CA SER A 137 4.39 -11.03 -34.32
C SER A 137 4.31 -10.52 -35.77
N ASP A 138 5.32 -9.77 -36.22
CA ASP A 138 5.47 -9.28 -37.61
C ASP A 138 6.33 -10.23 -38.50
N GLN A 139 6.71 -11.42 -38.01
CA GLN A 139 7.34 -12.51 -38.78
C GLN A 139 6.37 -13.67 -39.03
#